data_AF-A0A2G1WEY1-F1
#
_entry.id   AF-A0A2G1WEY1-F1
#
_cell.length_a   1.000
_cell.length_b   1.000
_cell.length_c   1.000
_cell.angle_alpha   90.00
_cell.angle_beta   90.00
_cell.angle_gamma   90.00
#
_symmetry.space_group_name_H-M   'P 1'
#
loop_
_entity.id
_entity.type
_entity.pdbx_description
1 polymer ?
#
loop_
_entity_poly.entity_id
_entity_poly.type
_entity_poly.pdbx_seq_one_letter_code
_entity_poly.pdbx_strand_id
1 'polypeptide(L)' 'MSLFGVALPWSLPLTLVIYGVVVAAAAWIYRDARTRGSRYALVWALATLVFTIVPVLAYLYLHRDAGPAQ' A
#
# COMPACT_ATOMS: atom_id res chain seq x y z
N MET A 1 -13.58 -5.50 -16.62
CA MET A 1 -14.42 -4.44 -16.03
C MET A 1 -13.75 -3.12 -16.38
N SER A 2 -14.39 -2.26 -17.17
CA SER A 2 -13.84 -0.98 -17.62
C SER A 2 -14.43 0.17 -16.80
N LEU A 3 -13.58 1.05 -16.27
CA LEU A 3 -13.97 2.40 -15.83
C LEU A 3 -13.33 3.38 -16.82
N PHE A 4 -14.10 4.34 -17.31
CA PHE A 4 -13.61 5.43 -18.19
C PHE A 4 -12.89 4.97 -19.46
N GLY A 5 -13.28 3.83 -20.05
CA GLY A 5 -12.72 3.35 -21.33
C GLY A 5 -11.30 2.79 -21.26
N VAL A 6 -10.71 2.70 -20.07
CA VAL A 6 -9.41 2.04 -19.84
C VAL A 6 -9.66 0.59 -19.40
N ALA A 7 -9.05 -0.37 -20.10
CA ALA A 7 -9.01 -1.75 -19.67
C ALA A 7 -8.17 -1.83 -18.39
N LEU A 8 -8.84 -1.81 -17.24
CA LEU A 8 -8.19 -1.98 -15.94
C LEU A 8 -7.65 -3.41 -15.88
N PRO A 9 -6.34 -3.62 -15.63
CA PRO A 9 -5.82 -4.93 -15.26
C PRO A 9 -6.70 -5.56 -14.18
N TRP A 10 -6.97 -6.86 -14.26
CA TRP A 10 -7.77 -7.56 -13.25
C TRP A 10 -7.24 -7.33 -11.82
N SER A 11 -5.93 -7.04 -11.71
CA SER A 11 -5.25 -6.74 -10.46
C SER A 11 -5.61 -5.38 -9.86
N LEU A 12 -6.10 -4.40 -10.62
CA LEU A 12 -6.33 -3.03 -10.10
C LEU A 12 -7.33 -2.95 -8.93
N PRO A 13 -8.51 -3.59 -8.99
CA PRO A 13 -9.42 -3.65 -7.85
C PRO A 13 -8.75 -4.25 -6.61
N LEU A 14 -8.01 -5.34 -6.78
CA LEU A 14 -7.29 -5.99 -5.69
C LEU A 14 -6.18 -5.08 -5.15
N THR A 15 -5.43 -4.41 -6.02
CA THR A 15 -4.40 -3.43 -5.66
C THR A 15 -5.00 -2.28 -4.85
N LEU A 16 -6.16 -1.74 -5.26
CA LEU A 16 -6.87 -0.70 -4.51
C LEU A 16 -7.32 -1.19 -3.14
N VAL A 17 -7.85 -2.41 -3.04
CA VAL A 17 -8.22 -3.01 -1.74
C VAL A 17 -7.01 -3.15 -0.84
N ILE A 18 -5.89 -3.68 -1.35
CA ILE A 18 -4.65 -3.83 -0.59
C ILE A 18 -4.16 -2.47 -0.09
N TYR A 19 -4.04 -1.47 -0.96
CA TYR A 19 -3.63 -0.12 -0.53
C TYR A 19 -4.60 0.50 0.47
N GLY A 20 -5.91 0.30 0.30
CA GLY A 20 -6.93 0.74 1.26
C GLY A 20 -6.72 0.12 2.64
N VAL A 21 -6.48 -1.19 2.71
CA VAL A 21 -6.19 -1.91 3.96
C VAL A 21 -4.90 -1.40 4.60
N VAL A 22 -3.85 -1.17 3.80
CA VAL A 22 -2.56 -0.65 4.30
C VAL A 22 -2.72 0.75 4.91
N VAL A 23 -3.48 1.63 4.26
CA VAL A 23 -3.79 2.97 4.79
C VAL A 23 -4.63 2.87 6.07
N ALA A 24 -5.63 1.99 6.09
CA ALA A 24 -6.45 1.76 7.28
C ALA A 24 -5.62 1.25 8.46
N ALA A 25 -4.70 0.32 8.22
CA ALA A 25 -3.77 -0.20 9.22
C ALA A 25 -2.84 0.89 9.76
N ALA A 26 -2.27 1.74 8.90
CA ALA A 26 -1.43 2.87 9.32
C ALA A 26 -2.22 3.88 10.16
N ALA A 27 -3.46 4.19 9.77
CA ALA A 27 -4.35 5.06 10.54
C ALA A 27 -4.72 4.45 11.90
N TRP A 28 -4.95 3.14 11.95
CA TRP A 28 -5.20 2.42 13.20
C TRP A 28 -3.99 2.47 14.14
N ILE A 29 -2.77 2.18 13.65
CA ILE A 29 -1.54 2.26 14.44
C ILE A 29 -1.30 3.69 14.94
N TYR A 30 -1.52 4.71 14.10
CA TYR A 30 -1.43 6.10 14.55
C TYR A 30 -2.36 6.36 15.73
N ARG A 31 -3.62 5.95 15.62
CA ARG A 31 -4.64 6.16 16.67
C ARG A 31 -4.28 5.40 17.94
N ASP A 32 -3.88 4.13 17.84
CA ASP A 32 -3.47 3.30 18.98
C ASP A 32 -2.21 3.85 19.66
N ALA A 33 -1.20 4.25 18.90
CA ALA A 33 -0.01 4.87 19.46
C ALA A 33 -0.34 6.20 20.17
N ARG A 34 -1.26 6.98 19.62
CA ARG A 34 -1.68 8.25 20.23
C ARG A 34 -2.48 8.04 21.52
N THR A 35 -3.38 7.05 21.58
CA THR A 35 -4.13 6.74 22.81
C THR A 35 -3.22 6.21 23.91
N ARG A 36 -2.11 5.56 23.56
CA ARG A 36 -1.06 5.12 24.49
C ARG A 36 -0.07 6.22 24.90
N GLY A 37 -0.24 7.45 24.41
CA GLY A 37 0.64 8.59 24.74
C GLY A 37 2.01 8.54 24.05
N SER A 38 2.18 7.77 22.98
CA SER A 38 3.45 7.69 22.25
C SER A 38 3.76 9.00 21.53
N ARG A 39 4.92 9.60 21.85
CA ARG A 39 5.46 10.78 21.16
C ARG A 39 5.76 10.51 19.67
N TYR A 40 5.92 9.24 19.30
CA TYR A 40 6.31 8.81 17.96
C TYR A 40 5.15 8.20 17.17
N ALA A 41 3.89 8.47 17.52
CA ALA A 41 2.72 7.92 16.83
C ALA A 41 2.74 8.13 15.30
N LEU A 42 3.20 9.30 14.83
CA LEU A 42 3.35 9.58 13.40
C LEU A 42 4.46 8.71 12.77
N VAL A 43 5.58 8.54 13.46
CA VAL A 43 6.69 7.68 13.00
C VAL A 43 6.22 6.24 12.84
N TRP A 44 5.41 5.73 13.77
CA TRP A 44 4.85 4.39 13.67
C TRP A 44 3.95 4.20 12.45
N ALA A 45 3.08 5.17 12.15
CA ALA A 45 2.23 5.11 10.96
C ALA A 45 3.05 5.23 9.67
N LEU A 46 4.03 6.13 9.62
CA LEU A 46 4.92 6.28 8.46
C LEU A 46 5.77 5.02 8.24
N ALA A 47 6.32 4.44 9.31
CA ALA A 47 7.05 3.18 9.24
C ALA A 47 6.17 2.07 8.66
N THR A 48 4.92 1.96 9.13
CA THR A 48 3.96 0.99 8.61
C THR A 48 3.76 1.14 7.10
N LEU A 49 3.56 2.35 6.61
CA LEU A 49 3.42 2.61 5.17
C LEU A 49 4.71 2.29 4.41
N VAL A 50 5.85 2.78 4.88
CA VAL A 50 7.15 2.60 4.21
C VAL A 50 7.50 1.13 4.09
N PHE A 51 7.44 0.38 5.20
CA PHE A 51 7.80 -1.04 5.19
C PHE A 51 6.82 -1.92 4.41
N THR A 52 5.58 -1.48 4.22
CA THR A 52 4.60 -2.24 3.44
C THR A 52 4.65 -1.88 1.95
N ILE A 53 4.85 -0.62 1.61
CA ILE A 53 4.74 -0.11 0.22
C ILE A 53 6.06 -0.18 -0.51
N VAL A 54 7.18 0.18 0.13
CA VAL A 54 8.50 0.26 -0.54
C VAL A 54 8.95 -1.06 -1.15
N PRO A 55 8.84 -2.23 -0.48
CA PRO A 55 9.22 -3.51 -1.09
C PRO A 55 8.40 -3.84 -2.34
N VAL A 56 7.12 -3.50 -2.33
CA VAL A 56 6.22 -3.72 -3.48
C VAL A 56 6.62 -2.82 -4.65
N LEU A 57 6.88 -1.54 -4.39
CA LEU A 57 7.35 -0.61 -5.42
C LEU A 57 8.70 -1.04 -5.98
N ALA A 58 9.62 -1.51 -5.13
CA ALA A 58 10.91 -2.03 -5.55
C ALA A 58 10.73 -3.27 -6.46
N TYR A 59 9.87 -4.21 -6.08
CA TYR A 59 9.55 -5.38 -6.90
C TYR A 59 9.00 -4.99 -8.27
N LEU A 60 8.01 -4.09 -8.30
CA LEU A 60 7.39 -3.60 -9.53
C LEU A 60 8.39 -2.84 -10.40
N TYR A 61 9.28 -2.04 -9.80
CA TYR A 61 10.31 -1.32 -10.52
C TYR A 61 11.33 -2.27 -11.15
N LEU A 62 11.79 -3.28 -10.40
CA LEU A 62 12.75 -4.29 -10.88
C LEU A 62 12.17 -5.15 -12.01
N HIS A 63 10.87 -5.44 -11.97
CA HIS A 63 10.20 -6.29 -12.96
C HIS A 63 9.37 -5.50 -13.98
N ARG A 64 9.54 -4.17 -14.04
CA ARG A 64 8.73 -3.30 -14.93
C ARG A 64 8.85 -3.67 -16.41
N ASP A 65 10.01 -4.18 -16.80
CA ASP A 65 10.36 -4.52 -18.18
C ASP A 65 10.20 -6.04 -18.46
N ALA A 66 9.91 -6.84 -17.42
CA ALA A 66 9.60 -8.25 -17.57
C ALA A 66 8.14 -8.37 -18.05
N GLY A 67 7.96 -8.68 -19.34
CA GLY A 67 6.67 -9.14 -19.85
C GLY A 67 6.17 -10.36 -19.06
N PRO A 68 4.86 -10.66 -19.10
CA PRO A 68 4.30 -11.79 -18.36
C PRO A 68 5.13 -13.04 -18.61
N ALA A 69 5.54 -13.71 -17.52
CA ALA A 69 6.30 -14.95 -17.60
C ALA A 69 5.58 -15.91 -18.55
N GLN A 70 6.26 -16.29 -19.63
CA GLN A 70 5.78 -17.31 -20.56
C GLN A 70 5.89 -18.69 -19.92
#